data_AF-A0AA39SYI8-F1
#
_entry.id   AF-A0AA39SYI8-F1
#
_cell.length_a   1.000
_cell.length_b   1.000
_cell.length_c   1.000
_cell.angle_alpha   90.00
_cell.angle_beta   90.00
_cell.angle_gamma   90.00
#
_symmetry.space_group_name_H-M   'P 1'
#
loop_
_entity.id
_entity.type
_entity.pdbx_description
1 polymer ?
#
loop_
_entity_poly.entity_id
_entity_poly.type
_entity_poly.pdbx_seq_one_letter_code
_entity_poly.pdbx_strand_id
1 'polypeptide(L)'
;MAQSDTKTSARALDALFQDYAYRAFVRPRTGIVYNGYVPYNLTGMKIVAMRLRSGSLRTRGVKIYKEFGIPIGVTESPYVERLVLVYQNLGNWSKTYYPLRGYTYLSPVLGLLAYDASNLTATNLPGLEIRASGDPLSITFQDMMSAPAGSVAKCVRFDLHGLTNFSNATSGNTCSTTEQGHFSIVVESVAPSPSPSPRREKKKSNSKVWIIVGPVLGGLALLVLLAFLVLWLHKYKHRKKMEGEALQMT
;
A
#
# COMPACT_ATOMS: atom_id res chain seq x y z
N MET A 1 -12.35 7.91 -3.66
CA MET A 1 -11.86 9.28 -3.41
C MET A 1 -10.97 9.33 -2.18
N ALA A 2 -11.42 8.95 -0.97
CA ALA A 2 -10.61 9.01 0.26
C ALA A 2 -9.19 8.39 0.19
N GLN A 3 -9.00 7.28 -0.52
CA GLN A 3 -7.69 6.62 -0.63
C GLN A 3 -6.69 7.37 -1.54
N SER A 4 -7.19 8.17 -2.48
CA SER A 4 -6.38 9.03 -3.34
C SER A 4 -5.88 10.26 -2.58
N ASP A 5 -6.74 10.85 -1.75
CA ASP A 5 -6.39 12.02 -0.94
C ASP A 5 -5.34 11.66 0.13
N THR A 6 -5.45 10.48 0.75
CA THR A 6 -4.47 10.00 1.72
C THR A 6 -3.10 9.74 1.08
N LYS A 7 -3.06 9.20 -0.14
CA LYS A 7 -1.82 9.00 -0.89
C LYS A 7 -1.12 10.34 -1.16
N THR A 8 -1.88 11.35 -1.59
CA THR A 8 -1.35 12.70 -1.78
C THR A 8 -0.83 13.29 -0.46
N SER A 9 -1.54 13.10 0.65
CA SER A 9 -1.09 13.59 1.96
C SER A 9 0.17 12.91 2.48
N ALA A 10 0.33 11.60 2.27
CA ALA A 10 1.52 10.86 2.68
C ALA A 10 2.75 11.32 1.89
N ARG A 11 2.59 11.61 0.59
CA ARG A 11 3.67 12.17 -0.22
C ARG A 11 4.04 13.60 0.13
N ALA A 12 3.05 14.43 0.45
CA ALA A 12 3.31 15.76 0.99
C ALA A 12 4.08 15.69 2.33
N LEU A 13 3.76 14.70 3.18
CA LEU A 13 4.48 14.45 4.42
C LEU A 13 5.94 14.01 4.15
N ASP A 14 6.18 13.13 3.19
CA ASP A 14 7.53 12.71 2.79
C ASP A 14 8.40 13.91 2.37
N ALA A 15 7.86 14.81 1.54
CA ALA A 15 8.57 16.00 1.08
C ALA A 15 8.90 16.96 2.23
N LEU A 16 7.95 17.13 3.17
CA LEU A 16 8.18 17.94 4.38
C LEU A 16 9.24 17.31 5.28
N PHE A 17 9.22 16.00 5.44
CA PHE A 17 10.20 15.27 6.24
C PHE A 17 11.59 15.31 5.64
N GLN A 18 11.71 15.29 4.31
CA GLN A 18 12.97 15.50 3.62
C GLN A 18 13.58 16.87 3.96
N ASP A 19 12.80 17.95 3.93
CA ASP A 19 13.27 19.30 4.30
C ASP A 19 13.76 19.34 5.75
N TYR A 20 12.97 18.86 6.72
CA TYR A 20 13.39 18.83 8.13
C TYR A 20 14.58 17.90 8.40
N ALA A 21 14.70 16.80 7.67
CA ALA A 21 15.88 15.94 7.71
C ALA A 21 17.14 16.68 7.24
N TYR A 22 17.02 17.49 6.18
CA TYR A 22 18.15 18.19 5.58
C TYR A 22 18.65 19.33 6.48
N ARG A 23 17.73 20.04 7.14
CA ARG A 23 18.05 21.09 8.13
C ARG A 23 18.87 20.58 9.32
N ALA A 24 18.86 19.26 9.59
CA ALA A 24 19.68 18.68 10.65
C ALA A 24 21.20 18.68 10.34
N PHE A 25 21.59 18.88 9.07
CA PHE A 25 22.99 18.85 8.65
C PHE A 25 23.65 20.24 8.70
N VAL A 26 24.42 20.51 9.76
CA VAL A 26 25.28 21.71 9.82
C VAL A 26 26.68 21.43 9.25
N ARG A 27 27.31 20.34 9.70
CA ARG A 27 28.60 19.84 9.21
C ARG A 27 28.50 18.33 8.98
N PRO A 28 27.86 17.91 7.87
CA PRO A 28 27.50 16.52 7.64
C PRO A 28 28.73 15.64 7.43
N ARG A 29 28.80 14.54 8.17
CA ARG A 29 29.77 13.45 7.98
C ARG A 29 29.08 12.21 7.41
N THR A 30 29.77 11.53 6.49
CA THR A 30 29.28 10.29 5.89
C THR A 30 29.06 9.22 6.96
N GLY A 31 27.89 8.58 6.95
CA GLY A 31 27.56 7.47 7.85
C GLY A 31 27.20 7.88 9.29
N ILE A 32 27.15 9.18 9.58
CA ILE A 32 26.72 9.69 10.89
C ILE A 32 25.23 10.03 10.84
N VAL A 33 24.55 9.70 11.95
CA VAL A 33 23.12 9.89 12.14
C VAL A 33 22.84 11.27 12.73
N TYR A 34 21.89 12.00 12.15
CA TYR A 34 21.44 13.32 12.60
C TYR A 34 19.94 13.28 12.88
N ASN A 35 19.51 13.79 14.03
CA ASN A 35 18.08 13.85 14.36
C ASN A 35 17.46 15.11 13.76
N GLY A 36 16.37 14.95 13.02
CA GLY A 36 15.55 16.05 12.54
C GLY A 36 14.49 16.43 13.57
N TYR A 37 14.17 17.72 13.62
CA TYR A 37 13.14 18.25 14.52
C TYR A 37 11.93 18.68 13.71
N VAL A 38 10.79 18.07 14.01
CA VAL A 38 9.52 18.37 13.36
C VAL A 38 8.82 19.56 14.04
N PRO A 39 7.98 20.29 13.30
CA PRO A 39 7.16 21.36 13.86
C PRO A 39 6.10 20.81 14.81
N TYR A 40 5.57 21.67 15.68
CA TYR A 40 4.65 21.27 16.76
C TYR A 40 3.39 20.53 16.27
N ASN A 41 2.88 20.86 15.09
CA ASN A 41 1.73 20.18 14.48
C ASN A 41 2.01 18.71 14.09
N LEU A 42 3.27 18.28 14.06
CA LEU A 42 3.70 16.90 13.77
C LEU A 42 4.32 16.22 15.00
N THR A 43 4.00 16.73 16.20
CA THR A 43 4.51 16.17 17.46
C THR A 43 4.21 14.66 17.55
N GLY A 44 5.20 13.92 18.05
CA GLY A 44 5.15 12.46 18.18
C GLY A 44 5.73 11.71 16.98
N MET A 45 5.93 12.37 15.83
CA MET A 45 6.69 11.82 14.71
C MET A 45 8.19 12.04 14.93
N LYS A 46 9.02 11.08 14.49
CA LYS A 46 10.49 11.17 14.58
C LYS A 46 11.09 11.09 13.18
N ILE A 47 12.05 11.97 12.91
CA ILE A 47 12.82 11.98 11.66
C ILE A 47 14.28 11.86 11.98
N VAL A 48 14.98 11.01 11.24
CA VAL A 48 16.41 10.84 11.35
C VAL A 48 17.02 10.77 9.97
N ALA A 49 18.20 11.37 9.80
CA ALA A 49 18.88 11.48 8.52
C ALA A 49 20.30 10.93 8.62
N MET A 50 20.74 10.22 7.59
CA MET A 50 22.12 9.79 7.43
C MET A 50 22.57 10.08 6.00
N ARG A 51 23.62 10.89 5.85
CA ARG A 51 24.24 11.14 4.55
C ARG A 51 25.25 10.05 4.22
N LEU A 52 25.21 9.51 3.01
CA LEU A 52 26.13 8.49 2.51
C LEU A 52 26.68 8.86 1.14
N ARG A 53 27.86 8.34 0.80
CA ARG A 53 28.25 8.21 -0.61
C ARG A 53 27.58 6.95 -1.15
N SER A 54 27.07 6.99 -2.38
CA SER A 54 26.41 5.82 -2.99
C SER A 54 27.33 4.60 -3.07
N GLY A 55 28.61 4.81 -3.38
CA GLY A 55 29.61 3.74 -3.33
C GLY A 55 29.76 3.12 -1.94
N SER A 56 29.64 3.90 -0.85
CA SER A 56 29.69 3.37 0.52
C SER A 56 28.42 2.61 0.89
N LEU A 57 27.24 3.08 0.47
CA LEU A 57 25.99 2.34 0.63
C LEU A 57 26.10 0.96 -0.04
N ARG A 58 26.56 0.91 -1.29
CA ARG A 58 26.72 -0.33 -2.06
C ARG A 58 27.75 -1.28 -1.46
N THR A 59 28.92 -0.79 -1.04
CA THR A 59 30.03 -1.66 -0.64
C THR A 59 30.07 -2.02 0.84
N ARG A 60 29.41 -1.24 1.71
CA ARG A 60 29.47 -1.42 3.17
C ARG A 60 28.11 -1.61 3.83
N GLY A 61 27.03 -1.16 3.19
CA GLY A 61 25.70 -1.11 3.81
C GLY A 61 25.68 -0.25 5.07
N VAL A 62 24.65 -0.46 5.90
CA VAL A 62 24.51 0.14 7.23
C VAL A 62 23.90 -0.91 8.16
N LYS A 63 24.73 -1.53 9.01
CA LYS A 63 24.29 -2.65 9.86
C LYS A 63 23.15 -2.27 10.81
N ILE A 64 23.19 -1.06 11.39
CA ILE A 64 22.19 -0.56 12.33
C ILE A 64 21.86 0.89 11.98
N TYR A 65 20.65 1.11 11.46
CA TYR A 65 20.07 2.42 11.23
C TYR A 65 18.66 2.47 11.83
N LYS A 66 18.60 2.75 13.14
CA LYS A 66 17.38 2.59 13.94
C LYS A 66 16.88 1.14 13.83
N GLU A 67 15.63 0.92 13.43
CA GLU A 67 15.04 -0.40 13.21
C GLU A 67 15.51 -1.06 11.90
N PHE A 68 16.19 -0.33 11.01
CA PHE A 68 16.61 -0.83 9.70
C PHE A 68 18.04 -1.40 9.73
N GLY A 69 18.19 -2.61 9.18
CA GLY A 69 19.46 -3.18 8.74
C GLY A 69 19.56 -3.07 7.22
N ILE A 70 20.58 -2.35 6.74
CA ILE A 70 20.81 -2.13 5.31
C ILE A 70 22.01 -2.98 4.88
N PRO A 71 21.81 -3.99 4.01
CA PRO A 71 22.87 -4.91 3.64
C PRO A 71 23.86 -4.29 2.66
N ILE A 72 24.93 -5.02 2.39
CA ILE A 72 25.84 -4.73 1.28
C ILE A 72 25.12 -5.03 -0.04
N GLY A 73 25.39 -4.25 -1.08
CA GLY A 73 24.80 -4.43 -2.40
C GLY A 73 23.55 -3.61 -2.66
N VAL A 74 23.21 -2.65 -1.78
CA VAL A 74 22.13 -1.69 -2.06
C VAL A 74 22.60 -0.65 -3.05
N THR A 75 21.84 -0.46 -4.12
CA THR A 75 22.10 0.54 -5.17
C THR A 75 20.93 1.47 -5.33
N GLU A 76 21.20 2.71 -5.72
CA GLU A 76 20.21 3.73 -6.02
C GLU A 76 19.98 3.94 -7.52
N SER A 77 18.81 4.48 -7.87
CA SER A 77 18.45 4.93 -9.21
C SER A 77 17.58 6.19 -9.15
N PRO A 78 17.89 7.25 -9.91
CA PRO A 78 19.11 7.44 -10.70
C PRO A 78 20.37 7.55 -9.82
N TYR A 79 21.54 7.33 -10.42
CA TYR A 79 22.81 7.44 -9.70
C TYR A 79 23.08 8.87 -9.23
N VAL A 80 23.55 9.01 -7.98
CA VAL A 80 24.04 10.27 -7.41
C VAL A 80 25.36 10.01 -6.68
N GLU A 81 26.24 11.00 -6.52
CA GLU A 81 27.48 10.76 -5.77
C GLU A 81 27.21 10.57 -4.27
N ARG A 82 26.23 11.32 -3.74
CA ARG A 82 25.84 11.33 -2.35
C ARG A 82 24.33 11.36 -2.22
N LEU A 83 23.82 10.57 -1.29
CA LEU A 83 22.41 10.52 -0.94
C LEU A 83 22.22 10.71 0.55
N VAL A 84 21.00 11.02 0.95
CA VAL A 84 20.55 10.96 2.34
C VAL A 84 19.49 9.88 2.47
N LEU A 85 19.69 8.99 3.42
CA LEU A 85 18.64 8.09 3.90
C LEU A 85 17.85 8.80 4.98
N VAL A 86 16.55 8.99 4.75
CA VAL A 86 15.61 9.58 5.71
C VAL A 86 14.82 8.45 6.34
N TYR A 87 15.05 8.27 7.64
CA TYR A 87 14.23 7.44 8.51
C TYR A 87 13.05 8.28 9.03
N GLN A 88 11.88 7.67 9.05
CA GLN A 88 10.64 8.28 9.54
C GLN A 88 9.96 7.32 10.50
N ASN A 89 9.41 7.83 11.61
CA ASN A 89 8.52 7.08 12.48
C ASN A 89 7.28 7.91 12.74
N LEU A 90 6.13 7.42 12.27
CA LEU A 90 4.88 8.16 12.33
C LEU A 90 4.16 8.04 13.69
N GLY A 91 4.59 7.12 14.56
CA GLY A 91 3.95 6.90 15.86
C GLY A 91 2.43 6.71 15.74
N ASN A 92 1.67 7.46 16.55
CA ASN A 92 0.21 7.39 16.59
C ASN A 92 -0.48 7.87 15.31
N TRP A 93 0.22 8.58 14.43
CA TRP A 93 -0.31 9.09 13.17
C TRP A 93 -0.37 8.05 12.05
N SER A 94 0.16 6.84 12.31
CA SER A 94 0.23 5.75 11.34
C SER A 94 -1.11 5.48 10.64
N LYS A 95 -2.21 5.35 11.41
CA LYS A 95 -3.55 5.07 10.85
C LYS A 95 -4.14 6.25 10.07
N THR A 96 -3.69 7.46 10.36
CA THR A 96 -4.15 8.68 9.68
C THR A 96 -3.59 8.75 8.27
N TYR A 97 -2.29 8.49 8.11
CA TYR A 97 -1.61 8.56 6.81
C TYR A 97 -1.69 7.26 6.01
N TYR A 98 -1.76 6.12 6.70
CA TYR A 98 -1.84 4.78 6.10
C TYR A 98 -3.05 4.03 6.66
N PRO A 99 -4.28 4.39 6.27
CA PRO A 99 -5.45 3.64 6.68
C PRO A 99 -5.47 2.26 6.00
N LEU A 100 -5.59 1.19 6.79
CA LEU A 100 -5.62 -0.19 6.31
C LEU A 100 -6.87 -0.92 6.80
N ARG A 101 -7.75 -1.31 5.87
CA ARG A 101 -9.02 -1.98 6.18
C ARG A 101 -8.81 -3.48 6.42
N GLY A 102 -9.49 -4.04 7.42
CA GLY A 102 -9.39 -5.46 7.76
C GLY A 102 -8.11 -5.85 8.49
N TYR A 103 -7.31 -4.87 8.90
CA TYR A 103 -6.06 -5.08 9.62
C TYR A 103 -5.93 -4.15 10.82
N THR A 104 -5.31 -4.67 11.88
CA THR A 104 -4.94 -3.92 13.08
C THR A 104 -3.43 -3.75 13.11
N TYR A 105 -2.97 -2.50 13.23
CA TYR A 105 -1.56 -2.16 13.44
C TYR A 105 -1.08 -2.66 14.81
N LEU A 106 0.01 -3.43 14.81
CA LEU A 106 0.75 -3.80 16.02
C LEU A 106 1.92 -2.83 16.28
N SER A 107 2.49 -2.23 15.23
CA SER A 107 3.59 -1.27 15.33
C SER A 107 3.26 0.06 14.63
N PRO A 108 4.02 1.14 14.90
CA PRO A 108 3.98 2.33 14.07
C PRO A 108 4.41 2.05 12.62
N VAL A 109 4.04 2.96 11.71
CA VAL A 109 4.58 3.00 10.36
C VAL A 109 5.96 3.64 10.38
N LEU A 110 6.95 2.89 9.92
CA LEU A 110 8.33 3.31 9.76
C LEU A 110 8.65 3.54 8.28
N GLY A 111 9.18 4.70 7.93
CA GLY A 111 9.63 5.03 6.57
C GLY A 111 11.13 4.94 6.44
N LEU A 112 11.60 4.42 5.31
CA LEU A 112 12.97 4.59 4.82
C LEU A 112 12.88 5.11 3.40
N LEU A 113 13.46 6.27 3.13
CA LEU A 113 13.47 6.92 1.82
C LEU A 113 14.86 7.46 1.50
N ALA A 114 15.26 7.44 0.24
CA ALA A 114 16.52 8.00 -0.23
C ALA A 114 16.30 9.26 -1.08
N TYR A 115 17.18 10.25 -0.95
CA TYR A 115 17.15 11.51 -1.70
C TYR A 115 18.54 11.96 -2.11
N ASP A 116 18.66 12.73 -3.20
CA ASP A 116 19.93 13.32 -3.63
C ASP A 116 20.46 14.33 -2.60
N ALA A 117 21.72 14.15 -2.20
CA ALA A 117 22.42 14.98 -1.22
C ALA A 117 23.57 15.80 -1.83
N SER A 118 23.48 16.10 -3.12
CA SER A 118 24.29 17.09 -3.82
C SER A 118 24.06 18.50 -3.26
N ASN A 119 22.79 18.86 -3.03
CA ASN A 119 22.39 20.12 -2.41
C ASN A 119 21.50 19.89 -1.17
N LEU A 120 22.06 20.11 0.02
CA LEU A 120 21.33 19.96 1.29
C LEU A 120 20.39 21.13 1.62
N THR A 121 20.35 22.19 0.80
CA THR A 121 19.34 23.26 0.94
C THR A 121 18.14 23.05 0.01
N ALA A 122 18.19 22.04 -0.87
CA ALA A 122 17.10 21.73 -1.77
C ALA A 122 15.91 21.12 -1.03
N THR A 123 14.71 21.56 -1.42
CA THR A 123 13.43 21.12 -0.88
C THR A 123 12.61 20.46 -1.97
N ASN A 124 11.68 19.58 -1.59
CA ASN A 124 10.77 18.92 -2.53
C ASN A 124 11.50 18.12 -3.61
N LEU A 125 12.61 17.47 -3.21
CA LEU A 125 13.37 16.60 -4.10
C LEU A 125 12.55 15.33 -4.41
N PRO A 126 12.61 14.83 -5.65
CA PRO A 126 12.11 13.49 -5.93
C PRO A 126 12.92 12.46 -5.12
N GLY A 127 12.23 11.46 -4.59
CA GLY A 127 12.89 10.32 -3.95
C GLY A 127 13.65 9.50 -5.00
N LEU A 128 14.86 9.05 -4.63
CA LEU A 128 15.61 8.05 -5.38
C LEU A 128 14.99 6.68 -5.10
N GLU A 129 15.02 5.77 -6.06
CA GLU A 129 14.75 4.36 -5.79
C GLU A 129 16.01 3.73 -5.20
N ILE A 130 15.88 2.93 -4.14
CA ILE A 130 16.96 2.04 -3.68
C ILE A 130 16.49 0.60 -3.73
N ARG A 131 17.41 -0.26 -4.16
CA ARG A 131 17.15 -1.69 -4.32
C ARG A 131 18.32 -2.50 -3.81
N ALA A 132 18.03 -3.52 -3.01
CA ALA A 132 19.00 -4.54 -2.63
C ALA A 132 19.04 -5.64 -3.68
N SER A 133 20.23 -5.97 -4.18
CA SER A 133 20.42 -7.01 -5.20
C SER A 133 20.75 -8.39 -4.65
N GLY A 134 21.14 -8.50 -3.37
CA GLY A 134 21.51 -9.74 -2.70
C GLY A 134 20.64 -9.96 -1.47
N ASP A 135 21.24 -9.83 -0.28
CA ASP A 135 20.51 -9.89 0.97
C ASP A 135 19.45 -8.76 1.04
N PRO A 136 18.26 -9.01 1.60
CA PRO A 136 17.23 -7.99 1.75
C PRO A 136 17.56 -7.02 2.91
N LEU A 137 16.98 -5.83 2.86
CA LEU A 137 16.87 -4.96 4.02
C LEU A 137 16.04 -5.66 5.10
N SER A 138 16.49 -5.57 6.35
CA SER A 138 15.75 -6.05 7.51
C SER A 138 15.17 -4.86 8.29
N ILE A 139 13.98 -5.06 8.86
CA ILE A 139 13.28 -4.07 9.68
C ILE A 139 12.81 -4.77 10.93
N THR A 140 13.47 -4.55 12.06
CA THR A 140 13.15 -5.23 13.33
C THR A 140 12.45 -4.25 14.27
N PHE A 141 11.16 -4.50 14.50
CA PHE A 141 10.33 -3.67 15.37
C PHE A 141 10.56 -4.07 16.84
N GLN A 142 10.95 -3.10 17.66
CA GLN A 142 11.15 -3.28 19.10
C GLN A 142 9.91 -2.86 19.89
N ASP A 143 9.36 -1.68 19.56
CA ASP A 143 8.19 -1.11 20.23
C ASP A 143 6.91 -1.48 19.47
N MET A 144 6.33 -2.63 19.79
CA MET A 144 5.06 -3.08 19.20
C MET A 144 4.17 -3.83 20.21
N MET A 145 2.87 -3.85 19.92
CA MET A 145 1.91 -4.66 20.67
C MET A 145 2.12 -6.14 20.40
N SER A 146 1.93 -6.98 21.42
CA SER A 146 1.92 -8.43 21.23
C SER A 146 0.76 -8.83 20.33
N ALA A 147 1.03 -9.73 19.37
CA ALA A 147 -0.01 -10.28 18.52
C ALA A 147 -0.99 -11.11 19.38
N PRO A 148 -2.32 -10.98 19.16
CA PRO A 148 -3.29 -11.85 19.80
C PRO A 148 -2.98 -13.34 19.59
N ALA A 149 -3.28 -14.18 20.56
CA ALA A 149 -3.07 -15.63 20.45
C ALA A 149 -3.80 -16.19 19.22
N GLY A 150 -3.09 -17.00 18.42
CA GLY A 150 -3.62 -17.58 17.18
C GLY A 150 -3.62 -16.65 15.96
N SER A 151 -3.21 -15.38 16.11
CA SER A 151 -3.03 -14.47 14.98
C SER A 151 -1.63 -14.57 14.37
N VAL A 152 -1.53 -14.31 13.06
CA VAL A 152 -0.25 -14.28 12.34
C VAL A 152 0.13 -12.83 12.06
N ALA A 153 1.27 -12.40 12.61
CA ALA A 153 1.84 -11.09 12.31
C ALA A 153 2.32 -11.03 10.86
N LYS A 154 1.84 -10.02 10.13
CA LYS A 154 2.19 -9.74 8.74
C LYS A 154 2.93 -8.42 8.64
N CYS A 155 3.96 -8.39 7.83
CA CYS A 155 4.58 -7.18 7.36
C CYS A 155 3.70 -6.55 6.29
N VAL A 156 3.45 -5.25 6.42
CA VAL A 156 2.83 -4.45 5.38
C VAL A 156 3.86 -3.44 4.88
N ARG A 157 4.00 -3.33 3.56
CA ARG A 157 4.80 -2.31 2.88
C ARG A 157 3.88 -1.45 2.03
N PHE A 158 4.00 -0.14 2.17
CA PHE A 158 3.47 0.85 1.25
C PHE A 158 4.63 1.35 0.40
N ASP A 159 4.55 1.11 -0.90
CA ASP A 159 5.59 1.58 -1.82
C ASP A 159 5.48 3.10 -2.06
N LEU A 160 6.37 3.62 -2.90
CA LEU A 160 6.39 5.01 -3.34
C LEU A 160 5.12 5.40 -4.13
N HIS A 161 4.35 4.45 -4.62
CA HIS A 161 3.09 4.69 -5.33
C HIS A 161 1.88 4.46 -4.42
N GLY A 162 2.07 4.25 -3.12
CA GLY A 162 1.01 3.97 -2.17
C GLY A 162 0.33 2.61 -2.39
N LEU A 163 0.96 1.71 -3.15
CA LEU A 163 0.54 0.32 -3.30
C LEU A 163 0.95 -0.48 -2.08
N THR A 164 0.02 -1.29 -1.61
CA THR A 164 0.19 -2.09 -0.40
C THR A 164 0.62 -3.51 -0.76
N ASN A 165 1.69 -3.99 -0.15
CA ASN A 165 2.19 -5.35 -0.28
C ASN A 165 2.30 -5.99 1.10
N PHE A 166 2.00 -7.28 1.18
CA PHE A 166 2.05 -8.05 2.42
C PHE A 166 3.06 -9.19 2.34
N SER A 167 3.70 -9.48 3.47
CA SER A 167 4.52 -10.68 3.68
C SER A 167 4.40 -11.15 5.12
N ASN A 168 4.85 -12.36 5.42
CA ASN A 168 4.85 -12.84 6.80
C ASN A 168 6.01 -12.22 7.58
N ALA A 169 5.77 -11.83 8.83
CA ALA A 169 6.83 -11.35 9.70
C ALA A 169 7.69 -12.52 10.19
N THR A 170 9.01 -12.42 10.04
CA THR A 170 9.95 -13.38 10.61
C THR A 170 10.03 -13.16 12.12
N SER A 171 9.94 -14.25 12.89
CA SER A 171 9.94 -14.22 14.37
C SER A 171 8.86 -13.30 14.97
N GLY A 172 7.81 -12.97 14.20
CA GLY A 172 6.70 -12.12 14.62
C GLY A 172 6.97 -10.61 14.66
N ASN A 173 8.23 -10.16 14.51
CA ASN A 173 8.61 -8.75 14.67
C ASN A 173 9.55 -8.19 13.60
N THR A 174 9.95 -9.00 12.62
CA THR A 174 10.93 -8.59 11.60
C THR A 174 10.37 -8.69 10.20
N CYS A 175 10.56 -7.63 9.41
CA CYS A 175 10.22 -7.58 7.99
C CYS A 175 11.48 -7.63 7.13
N SER A 176 11.39 -8.30 5.99
CA SER A 176 12.43 -8.36 4.97
C SER A 176 11.93 -7.77 3.66
N THR A 177 12.72 -6.91 3.04
CA THR A 177 12.34 -6.22 1.78
C THR A 177 13.56 -5.94 0.92
N THR A 178 13.38 -5.90 -0.40
CA THR A 178 14.46 -5.52 -1.33
C THR A 178 14.42 -4.05 -1.73
N GLU A 179 13.42 -3.29 -1.28
CA GLU A 179 13.15 -1.93 -1.76
C GLU A 179 12.73 -1.02 -0.61
N GLN A 180 12.79 0.29 -0.83
CA GLN A 180 12.35 1.29 0.14
C GLN A 180 10.82 1.45 0.23
N GLY A 181 10.37 2.25 1.19
CA GLY A 181 8.97 2.58 1.39
C GLY A 181 8.62 2.78 2.86
N HIS A 182 7.36 2.55 3.19
CA HIS A 182 6.82 2.64 4.54
C HIS A 182 6.33 1.29 5.01
N PHE A 183 6.66 0.92 6.23
CA PHE A 183 6.55 -0.44 6.73
C PHE A 183 5.88 -0.48 8.10
N SER A 184 5.10 -1.53 8.35
CA SER A 184 4.56 -1.78 9.67
C SER A 184 4.27 -3.27 9.84
N ILE A 185 3.96 -3.68 11.07
CA ILE A 185 3.46 -5.01 11.39
C ILE A 185 1.98 -4.90 11.75
N VAL A 186 1.19 -5.77 11.14
CA VAL A 186 -0.26 -5.82 11.27
C VAL A 186 -0.74 -7.25 11.51
N VAL A 187 -1.95 -7.39 12.03
CA VAL A 187 -2.69 -8.66 12.09
C VAL A 187 -4.06 -8.46 11.43
N GLU A 188 -4.62 -9.53 10.86
CA GLU A 188 -5.99 -9.49 10.34
C GLU A 188 -6.96 -9.23 11.48
N SER A 189 -7.84 -8.25 11.28
CA SER A 189 -8.91 -7.95 12.22
C SER A 189 -9.95 -9.07 12.12
N VAL A 190 -10.19 -9.78 13.22
CA VAL A 190 -11.30 -10.74 13.30
C VAL A 190 -12.60 -9.95 13.15
N ALA A 191 -13.32 -10.17 12.05
CA ALA A 191 -14.69 -9.66 11.94
C ALA A 191 -15.50 -10.24 13.11
N PRO A 192 -16.34 -9.46 13.80
CA PRO A 192 -17.20 -10.03 14.83
C PRO A 192 -18.01 -11.16 14.19
N SER A 193 -17.81 -12.39 14.66
CA SER A 193 -18.61 -13.53 14.23
C SER A 193 -20.08 -13.15 14.36
N PRO A 194 -20.93 -13.41 13.35
CA PRO A 194 -22.36 -13.20 13.51
C PRO A 194 -22.79 -13.98 14.76
N SER A 195 -23.39 -13.26 15.71
CA SER A 195 -23.85 -13.82 16.97
C SER A 195 -24.65 -15.10 16.69
N PRO A 196 -24.43 -16.20 17.42
CA PRO A 196 -25.12 -17.46 17.15
C PRO A 196 -26.63 -17.18 17.24
N SER A 197 -27.30 -17.25 16.08
CA SER A 197 -28.75 -17.15 16.05
C SER A 197 -29.30 -18.26 16.95
N PRO A 198 -30.19 -17.95 17.92
CA PRO A 198 -30.71 -18.96 18.82
C PRO A 198 -31.39 -20.05 17.99
N ARG A 199 -30.98 -21.31 18.20
CA ARG A 199 -31.61 -22.50 17.64
C ARG A 199 -33.11 -22.42 17.92
N ARG A 200 -33.90 -22.12 16.90
CA ARG A 200 -35.36 -22.24 16.97
C ARG A 200 -35.70 -23.73 16.92
N GLU A 201 -36.02 -24.28 18.09
CA GLU A 201 -36.82 -25.50 18.19
C GLU A 201 -38.10 -25.32 17.36
N LYS A 202 -38.35 -26.29 16.47
CA LYS A 202 -39.56 -26.33 15.66
C LYS A 202 -40.77 -26.60 16.56
N LYS A 203 -41.44 -25.54 17.00
CA LYS A 203 -42.79 -25.63 17.55
C LYS A 203 -43.80 -25.42 16.42
N LYS A 204 -44.60 -26.46 16.20
CA LYS A 204 -45.65 -26.58 15.18
C LYS A 204 -46.92 -25.87 15.68
N SER A 205 -47.34 -24.79 15.02
CA SER A 205 -48.76 -24.39 14.99
C SER A 205 -49.08 -23.34 13.92
N ASN A 206 -49.95 -23.76 12.99
CA ASN A 206 -51.07 -23.07 12.36
C ASN A 206 -50.96 -21.73 11.60
N SER A 207 -51.60 -21.81 10.43
CA SER A 207 -52.45 -20.80 9.78
C SER A 207 -51.84 -19.92 8.69
N LYS A 208 -52.42 -20.13 7.51
CA LYS A 208 -52.91 -19.16 6.52
C LYS A 208 -51.91 -18.15 5.92
N VAL A 209 -51.65 -18.43 4.64
CA VAL A 209 -51.75 -17.48 3.53
C VAL A 209 -51.04 -16.13 3.72
N TRP A 210 -49.88 -16.01 3.09
CA TRP A 210 -49.69 -14.89 2.18
C TRP A 210 -49.08 -15.35 0.85
N ILE A 211 -49.58 -14.68 -0.18
CA ILE A 211 -49.48 -14.92 -1.61
C ILE A 211 -48.02 -14.71 -2.08
N ILE A 212 -47.47 -15.68 -2.83
CA ILE A 212 -46.30 -15.46 -3.69
C ILE A 212 -46.83 -15.24 -5.10
N VAL A 213 -46.83 -13.99 -5.56
CA VAL A 213 -47.03 -13.65 -6.97
C VAL A 213 -45.70 -13.15 -7.53
N GLY A 214 -45.21 -13.88 -8.53
CA GLY A 214 -44.24 -13.42 -9.53
C GLY A 214 -42.77 -13.76 -9.26
N PRO A 215 -42.23 -14.75 -9.99
CA PRO A 215 -41.39 -14.35 -11.12
C PRO A 215 -41.66 -15.24 -12.34
N VAL A 216 -42.76 -14.98 -13.05
CA VAL A 216 -43.03 -15.60 -14.36
C VAL A 216 -43.01 -14.54 -15.49
N LEU A 217 -43.03 -13.25 -15.15
CA LEU A 217 -43.03 -12.14 -16.12
C LEU A 217 -41.63 -11.72 -16.60
N GLY A 218 -40.57 -11.95 -15.81
CA GLY A 218 -39.20 -11.58 -16.20
C GLY A 218 -38.60 -12.51 -17.26
N GLY A 219 -38.85 -13.82 -17.14
CA GLY A 219 -38.35 -14.81 -18.09
C GLY A 219 -38.99 -14.71 -19.47
N LEU A 220 -40.30 -14.41 -19.52
CA LEU A 220 -41.02 -14.26 -20.79
C LEU A 220 -40.55 -13.02 -21.57
N ALA A 221 -40.30 -11.89 -20.87
CA ALA A 221 -39.78 -10.68 -21.50
C ALA A 221 -38.38 -10.88 -22.11
N LEU A 222 -37.51 -11.62 -21.41
CA LEU A 222 -36.16 -11.92 -21.91
C LEU A 222 -36.19 -12.82 -23.17
N LEU A 223 -37.09 -13.81 -23.21
CA LEU A 223 -37.26 -14.70 -24.35
C LEU A 223 -37.79 -13.96 -25.60
N VAL A 224 -38.74 -13.04 -25.42
CA VAL A 224 -39.26 -12.21 -26.52
C VAL A 224 -38.17 -11.28 -27.08
N LEU A 225 -37.36 -10.66 -26.20
CA LEU A 225 -36.22 -9.82 -26.60
C LEU A 225 -35.17 -10.61 -27.41
N LEU A 226 -34.84 -11.83 -26.97
CA LEU A 226 -33.89 -12.70 -27.68
C LEU A 226 -34.43 -13.12 -29.05
N ALA A 227 -35.71 -13.48 -29.15
CA ALA A 227 -36.34 -13.82 -30.43
C ALA A 227 -36.32 -12.63 -31.41
N PHE A 228 -36.59 -11.41 -30.92
CA PHE A 228 -36.56 -10.21 -31.75
C PHE A 228 -35.15 -9.88 -32.27
N LEU A 229 -34.12 -10.04 -31.42
CA LEU A 229 -32.72 -9.88 -31.82
C LEU A 229 -32.30 -10.86 -32.93
N VAL A 230 -32.69 -12.13 -32.81
CA VAL A 230 -32.40 -13.14 -33.84
C VAL A 230 -33.09 -12.79 -35.16
N LEU A 231 -34.36 -12.38 -35.13
CA LEU A 231 -35.09 -11.96 -36.33
C LEU A 231 -34.48 -10.71 -36.98
N TRP A 232 -34.03 -9.73 -36.19
CA TRP A 232 -33.34 -8.56 -36.69
C TRP A 232 -32.00 -8.90 -37.34
N LEU A 233 -31.20 -9.76 -36.72
CA LEU A 233 -29.94 -10.22 -37.31
C LEU A 233 -30.19 -10.99 -38.61
N HIS A 234 -31.24 -11.81 -38.66
CA HIS A 234 -31.62 -12.53 -39.88
C HIS A 234 -32.06 -11.57 -41.00
N LYS A 235 -32.89 -10.57 -40.69
CA LYS A 235 -33.31 -9.54 -41.67
C LYS A 235 -32.16 -8.64 -42.10
N TYR A 236 -31.24 -8.30 -41.20
CA TYR A 236 -30.05 -7.52 -41.54
C TYR A 236 -29.12 -8.30 -42.46
N LYS A 237 -28.91 -9.60 -42.18
CA LYS A 237 -28.15 -10.51 -43.05
C LYS A 237 -28.83 -10.70 -44.40
N HIS A 238 -30.16 -10.78 -44.46
CA HIS A 238 -30.92 -10.88 -45.71
C HIS A 238 -30.88 -9.57 -46.52
N ARG A 239 -30.96 -8.40 -45.87
CA ARG A 239 -30.82 -7.09 -46.55
C ARG A 239 -29.42 -6.90 -47.13
N LYS A 240 -28.36 -7.26 -46.39
CA LYS A 240 -27.00 -7.26 -46.93
C LYS A 240 -26.78 -8.24 -48.08
N LYS A 241 -27.58 -9.31 -48.17
CA LYS A 241 -27.51 -10.27 -49.28
C LYS A 241 -28.26 -9.78 -50.53
N MET A 242 -29.23 -8.88 -50.38
CA MET A 242 -30.03 -8.30 -51.49
C MET A 242 -29.52 -6.92 -51.96
N GLU A 243 -28.63 -6.26 -51.22
CA GLU A 243 -27.88 -5.07 -51.67
C GLU A 243 -26.56 -5.42 -52.40
N GLY A 244 -26.26 -6.71 -52.57
CA GLY A 244 -25.14 -7.23 -53.37
C GLY A 244 -25.51 -7.69 -54.79
N GLU A 245 -26.78 -7.61 -55.19
CA GLU A 245 -27.29 -8.05 -56.50
C GLU A 245 -28.09 -6.95 -57.24
N ALA A 246 -27.69 -5.68 -57.07
CA ALA A 246 -28.17 -4.55 -57.90
C ALA A 246 -27.00 -3.71 -58.47
N LEU A 247 -25.89 -4.37 -58.80
CA LEU A 247 -24.77 -3.78 -59.55
C LEU A 247 -24.09 -4.84 -60.43
N GLN A 248 -24.86 -5.48 -61.32
CA GLN A 248 -24.40 -6.14 -62.56
C GLN A 248 -25.61 -6.42 -63.48
N MET A 249 -25.81 -5.54 -64.47
CA MET A 249 -26.73 -5.48 -65.64
C MET A 249 -27.38 -4.08 -65.68
N THR A 250 -27.01 -3.06 -66.46
CA THR A 250 -26.23 -2.87 -67.71
C THR A 250 -25.31 -3.98 -68.18
#